data_AF-D2QPU8-F1
#
_entry.id   AF-D2QPU8-F1
#
_cell.length_a   1.000
_cell.length_b   1.000
_cell.length_c   1.000
_cell.angle_alpha   90.00
_cell.angle_beta   90.00
_cell.angle_gamma   90.00
#
_symmetry.space_group_name_H-M   'P 1'
#
loop_
_entity.id
_entity.type
_entity.pdbx_description
1 polymer ?
#
loop_
_entity_poly.entity_id
_entity_poly.type
_entity_poly.pdbx_seq_one_letter_code
_entity_poly.pdbx_strand_id
1 'polypeptide(L)'
;MEQLPLYIPVLFGLTVLLAGWLFAKATPASNTFLIVLAGWITFQSIVGLTGFYTVNTVPPRFLLLLIPPTLTIVALMSMARGKTFIDQLDIRALTLFHVVRIPVEIVLLWLFMHKTIPELMTFEGRNFDIISGLSAPFVYRFGFAGNRVNKPLLLIWNLVCLVLVVNIVVNALLSAPTPFQQFAFEQPNIAIGYFPFNLLPSCLVPLVILAHLVTIRQLLSKEPVSTKQQAYSHER
;
A
#
# COMPACT_ATOMS: atom_id res chain seq x y z
N MET A 1 -21.40 -5.40 -7.52
CA MET A 1 -21.04 -4.74 -6.24
C MET A 1 -22.23 -4.64 -5.30
N GLU A 2 -23.44 -4.34 -5.79
CA GLU A 2 -24.64 -4.15 -4.95
C GLU A 2 -25.09 -5.38 -4.13
N GLN A 3 -24.61 -6.57 -4.48
CA GLN A 3 -24.86 -7.81 -3.73
C GLN A 3 -23.78 -8.11 -2.67
N LEU A 4 -22.73 -7.29 -2.54
CA LEU A 4 -21.73 -7.49 -1.51
C LEU A 4 -22.28 -7.07 -0.15
N PRO A 5 -22.11 -7.90 0.89
CA PRO A 5 -22.42 -7.49 2.26
C PRO A 5 -21.70 -6.20 2.64
N LEU A 6 -22.43 -5.28 3.29
CA LEU A 6 -21.94 -3.93 3.61
C LEU A 6 -20.64 -3.92 4.44
N TYR A 7 -20.39 -4.96 5.24
CA TYR A 7 -19.18 -5.04 6.07
C TYR A 7 -17.88 -5.08 5.25
N ILE A 8 -17.91 -5.58 4.00
CA ILE A 8 -16.72 -5.69 3.14
C ILE A 8 -16.23 -4.30 2.70
N PRO A 9 -17.03 -3.47 1.99
CA PRO A 9 -16.60 -2.13 1.60
C PRO A 9 -16.38 -1.21 2.82
N VAL A 10 -17.13 -1.39 3.90
CA VAL A 10 -16.92 -0.62 5.14
C VAL A 10 -15.56 -0.93 5.78
N LEU A 11 -15.21 -2.21 5.95
CA LEU A 11 -13.90 -2.58 6.49
C LEU A 11 -12.77 -2.06 5.60
N PHE A 12 -12.93 -2.17 4.28
CA PHE A 12 -11.94 -1.66 3.33
C PHE A 12 -11.78 -0.13 3.44
N GLY A 13 -12.89 0.62 3.49
CA GLY A 13 -12.86 2.07 3.69
C GLY A 13 -12.18 2.47 5.00
N LEU A 14 -12.51 1.80 6.11
CA LEU A 14 -11.86 2.01 7.40
C LEU A 14 -10.35 1.69 7.33
N THR A 15 -9.97 0.67 6.57
CA THR A 15 -8.56 0.31 6.35
C THR A 15 -7.81 1.39 5.59
N VAL A 16 -8.43 2.00 4.56
CA VAL A 16 -7.86 3.14 3.83
C VAL A 16 -7.63 4.34 4.77
N LEU A 17 -8.62 4.65 5.61
CA LEU A 17 -8.51 5.75 6.58
C LEU A 17 -7.42 5.47 7.63
N LEU A 18 -7.38 4.25 8.16
CA LEU A 18 -6.33 3.81 9.09
C LEU A 18 -4.95 3.90 8.46
N ALA A 19 -4.80 3.45 7.21
CA ALA A 19 -3.55 3.53 6.47
C ALA A 19 -3.10 5.00 6.30
N GLY A 20 -4.00 5.89 5.89
CA GLY A 20 -3.70 7.31 5.78
C GLY A 20 -3.24 7.92 7.10
N TRP A 21 -3.92 7.60 8.20
CA TRP A 21 -3.55 8.07 9.54
C TRP A 21 -2.21 7.52 10.03
N LEU A 22 -1.96 6.21 9.86
CA LEU A 22 -0.68 5.58 10.24
C LEU A 22 0.48 6.15 9.41
N PHE A 23 0.28 6.36 8.12
CA PHE A 23 1.32 6.95 7.26
C PHE A 23 1.57 8.42 7.60
N ALA A 24 0.52 9.17 7.97
CA ALA A 24 0.67 10.55 8.44
C ALA A 24 1.50 10.63 9.74
N LYS A 25 1.40 9.63 10.63
CA LYS A 25 2.26 9.54 11.82
C LYS A 25 3.73 9.32 11.49
N ALA A 26 4.04 8.70 10.36
CA ALA A 26 5.41 8.55 9.88
C ALA A 26 5.94 9.85 9.22
N THR A 27 5.08 10.84 8.99
CA THR A 27 5.38 12.04 8.19
C THR A 27 5.48 13.29 9.07
N PRO A 28 6.56 14.09 8.97
CA PRO A 28 6.71 15.31 9.78
C PRO A 28 5.67 16.40 9.41
N ALA A 29 5.25 16.48 8.14
CA ALA A 29 4.22 17.39 7.65
C ALA A 29 2.85 16.68 7.56
N SER A 30 2.40 16.08 8.67
CA SER A 30 1.23 15.21 8.74
C SER A 30 -0.06 15.85 8.20
N ASN A 31 -0.31 17.13 8.51
CA ASN A 31 -1.52 17.83 8.06
C ASN A 31 -1.54 18.02 6.53
N THR A 32 -0.45 18.51 5.94
CA THR A 32 -0.35 18.69 4.48
C THR A 32 -0.46 17.36 3.76
N PHE A 33 0.21 16.32 4.27
CA PHE A 33 0.11 14.97 3.73
C PHE A 33 -1.34 14.45 3.77
N LEU A 34 -2.03 14.59 4.91
CA LEU A 34 -3.42 14.16 5.06
C LEU A 34 -4.36 14.93 4.12
N ILE A 35 -4.18 16.23 3.94
CA ILE A 35 -5.00 17.04 3.00
C ILE A 35 -4.80 16.57 1.56
N VAL A 36 -3.55 16.39 1.13
CA VAL A 36 -3.23 15.90 -0.23
C VAL A 36 -3.79 14.49 -0.43
N LEU A 37 -3.60 13.60 0.55
CA LEU A 37 -4.10 12.24 0.49
C LEU A 37 -5.63 12.18 0.49
N ALA A 38 -6.30 12.99 1.32
CA ALA A 38 -7.75 13.08 1.35
C ALA A 38 -8.31 13.63 0.03
N GLY A 39 -7.66 14.64 -0.55
CA GLY A 39 -7.99 15.14 -1.88
C GLY A 39 -7.87 14.05 -2.96
N TRP A 40 -6.78 13.27 -2.92
CA TRP A 40 -6.57 12.15 -3.83
C TRP A 40 -7.61 11.03 -3.66
N ILE A 41 -7.87 10.61 -2.42
CA ILE A 41 -8.90 9.61 -2.11
C ILE A 41 -10.27 10.09 -2.58
N THR A 42 -10.62 11.34 -2.32
CA THR A 42 -11.90 11.93 -2.75
C THR A 42 -12.02 11.93 -4.27
N PHE A 43 -10.98 12.39 -4.97
CA PHE A 43 -10.92 12.37 -6.43
C PHE A 43 -11.11 10.95 -6.99
N GLN A 44 -10.33 9.98 -6.49
CA GLN A 44 -10.42 8.59 -6.92
C GLN A 44 -11.76 7.94 -6.57
N SER A 45 -12.38 8.34 -5.46
CA SER A 45 -13.70 7.86 -5.06
C SER A 45 -14.78 8.37 -6.01
N ILE A 46 -14.77 9.66 -6.34
CA ILE A 46 -15.71 10.25 -7.32
C ILE A 46 -15.58 9.54 -8.66
N VAL A 47 -14.36 9.38 -9.19
CA VAL A 47 -14.13 8.71 -10.48
C VAL A 47 -14.51 7.23 -10.43
N GLY A 48 -14.26 6.55 -9.31
CA GLY A 48 -14.67 5.16 -9.09
C GLY A 48 -16.20 4.98 -9.08
N LEU A 49 -16.93 5.94 -8.49
CA LEU A 49 -18.39 5.93 -8.43
C LEU A 49 -19.07 6.15 -9.79
N THR A 50 -18.42 6.85 -10.74
CA THR A 50 -18.97 6.99 -12.10
C THR A 50 -18.81 5.72 -12.95
N GLY A 51 -18.17 4.67 -12.44
CA GLY A 51 -17.83 3.47 -13.22
C GLY A 51 -16.75 3.73 -14.28
N PHE A 52 -15.95 4.80 -14.14
CA PHE A 52 -14.98 5.18 -15.17
C PHE A 52 -13.95 4.06 -15.47
N TYR A 53 -13.53 3.32 -14.44
CA TYR A 53 -12.54 2.26 -14.51
C TYR A 53 -13.09 0.90 -14.93
N THR A 54 -14.41 0.72 -15.03
CA THR A 54 -15.04 -0.56 -15.39
C THR A 54 -15.16 -0.75 -16.90
N VAL A 55 -15.00 0.34 -17.65
CA VAL A 55 -15.10 0.33 -19.12
C VAL A 55 -13.79 -0.18 -19.72
N ASN A 56 -13.90 -1.21 -20.55
CA ASN A 56 -12.77 -1.76 -21.29
C ASN A 56 -12.44 -0.84 -22.48
N THR A 57 -11.31 -0.14 -22.40
CA THR A 57 -10.82 0.78 -23.45
C THR A 57 -9.39 0.42 -23.86
N VAL A 58 -8.93 0.93 -25.01
CA VAL A 58 -7.53 0.84 -25.43
C VAL A 58 -6.99 2.27 -25.60
N PRO A 59 -6.02 2.73 -24.79
CA PRO A 59 -5.42 2.02 -23.65
C PRO A 59 -6.40 1.86 -22.46
N PRO A 60 -6.21 0.85 -21.58
CA PRO A 60 -7.11 0.63 -20.44
C PRO A 60 -7.05 1.77 -19.44
N ARG A 61 -8.21 2.33 -19.11
CA ARG A 61 -8.35 3.35 -18.05
C ARG A 61 -7.83 2.87 -16.70
N PHE A 62 -7.84 1.56 -16.47
CA PHE A 62 -7.24 0.92 -15.30
C PHE A 62 -5.79 1.39 -15.03
N LEU A 63 -5.00 1.65 -16.08
CA LEU A 63 -3.62 2.13 -15.94
C LEU A 63 -3.54 3.50 -15.23
N LEU A 64 -4.60 4.31 -15.28
CA LEU A 64 -4.67 5.59 -14.58
C LEU A 64 -4.80 5.43 -13.05
N LEU A 65 -5.10 4.23 -12.55
CA LEU A 65 -5.00 3.92 -11.12
C LEU A 65 -3.53 3.73 -10.71
N LEU A 66 -2.66 3.26 -11.61
CA LEU A 66 -1.28 2.90 -11.31
C LEU A 66 -0.26 3.99 -11.69
N ILE A 67 -0.45 4.65 -12.83
CA ILE A 67 0.52 5.59 -13.39
C ILE A 67 0.72 6.82 -12.49
N PRO A 68 -0.31 7.60 -12.11
CA PRO A 68 -0.13 8.79 -11.28
C PRO A 68 0.59 8.53 -9.94
N PRO A 69 0.22 7.52 -9.14
CA PRO A 69 0.95 7.25 -7.91
C PRO A 69 2.37 6.75 -8.16
N THR A 70 2.60 5.95 -9.21
CA THR A 70 3.96 5.50 -9.57
C THR A 70 4.85 6.69 -9.95
N LEU A 71 4.35 7.61 -10.78
CA LEU A 71 5.07 8.84 -11.14
C LEU A 71 5.37 9.71 -9.90
N THR A 72 4.43 9.77 -8.95
CA THR A 72 4.62 10.48 -7.68
C THR A 72 5.76 9.86 -6.88
N ILE A 73 5.80 8.54 -6.75
CA ILE A 73 6.90 7.82 -6.07
C ILE A 73 8.23 8.10 -6.77
N VAL A 74 8.27 7.98 -8.11
CA VAL A 74 9.49 8.25 -8.88
C VAL A 74 9.96 9.69 -8.69
N ALA A 75 9.04 10.67 -8.73
CA ALA A 75 9.36 12.07 -8.49
C ALA A 75 9.92 12.31 -7.08
N LEU A 76 9.28 11.76 -6.04
CA LEU A 76 9.75 11.83 -4.66
C LEU A 76 11.16 11.22 -4.51
N MET A 77 11.41 10.10 -5.15
CA MET A 77 12.69 9.38 -5.09
C MET A 77 13.81 10.06 -5.91
N SER A 78 13.47 10.86 -6.91
CA SER A 78 14.44 11.39 -7.89
C SER A 78 14.78 12.87 -7.64
N MET A 79 13.78 13.69 -7.31
CA MET A 79 13.93 15.13 -7.13
C MET A 79 14.58 15.47 -5.79
N ALA A 80 15.43 16.51 -5.74
CA ALA A 80 16.13 16.93 -4.53
C ALA A 80 15.17 17.22 -3.36
N ARG A 81 14.11 18.00 -3.60
CA ARG A 81 13.08 18.31 -2.59
C ARG A 81 12.35 17.05 -2.11
N GLY A 82 12.08 16.11 -3.02
CA GLY A 82 11.43 14.83 -2.70
C GLY A 82 12.31 13.97 -1.79
N LYS A 83 13.59 13.83 -2.13
CA LYS A 83 14.60 13.13 -1.32
C LYS A 83 14.68 13.71 0.09
N THR A 84 14.80 15.03 0.21
CA THR A 84 14.82 15.72 1.51
C THR A 84 13.57 15.46 2.34
N PHE A 85 12.39 15.33 1.72
CA PHE A 85 11.15 14.98 2.42
C PHE A 85 11.14 13.52 2.88
N ILE A 86 11.45 12.56 2.01
CA ILE A 86 11.40 11.13 2.35
C ILE A 86 12.47 10.72 3.36
N ASP A 87 13.62 11.41 3.39
CA ASP A 87 14.70 11.16 4.34
C ASP A 87 14.32 11.62 5.77
N GLN A 88 13.19 12.32 5.95
CA GLN A 88 12.62 12.70 7.25
C GLN A 88 11.54 11.73 7.76
N LEU A 89 11.10 10.77 6.93
CA LEU A 89 10.04 9.85 7.33
C LEU A 89 10.55 8.88 8.40
N ASP A 90 9.73 8.62 9.42
CA ASP A 90 10.07 7.68 10.48
C ASP A 90 9.91 6.24 10.02
N ILE A 91 11.04 5.56 9.80
CA ILE A 91 11.05 4.15 9.37
C ILE A 91 10.46 3.19 10.40
N ARG A 92 10.38 3.57 11.68
CA ARG A 92 9.75 2.76 12.74
C ARG A 92 8.24 2.73 12.52
N ALA A 93 7.63 3.91 12.35
CA ALA A 93 6.22 4.04 11.98
C ALA A 93 5.93 3.38 10.61
N LEU A 94 6.80 3.56 9.60
CA LEU A 94 6.63 2.88 8.31
C LEU A 94 6.70 1.35 8.41
N THR A 95 7.52 0.80 9.32
CA THR A 95 7.55 -0.64 9.55
C THR A 95 6.22 -1.14 10.11
N LEU A 96 5.65 -0.44 11.10
CA LEU A 96 4.34 -0.79 11.67
C LEU A 96 3.17 -0.53 10.72
N PHE A 97 3.31 0.42 9.80
CA PHE A 97 2.29 0.70 8.79
C PHE A 97 1.89 -0.55 8.00
N HIS A 98 2.82 -1.48 7.75
CA HIS A 98 2.55 -2.71 7.02
C HIS A 98 1.51 -3.65 7.66
N VAL A 99 1.16 -3.46 8.94
CA VAL A 99 0.05 -4.16 9.60
C VAL A 99 -1.29 -3.94 8.89
N VAL A 100 -1.45 -2.81 8.17
CA VAL A 100 -2.67 -2.50 7.37
C VAL A 100 -2.96 -3.55 6.30
N ARG A 101 -1.97 -4.36 5.91
CA ARG A 101 -2.16 -5.47 4.97
C ARG A 101 -3.08 -6.55 5.51
N ILE A 102 -3.09 -6.80 6.82
CA ILE A 102 -3.93 -7.86 7.40
C ILE A 102 -5.42 -7.65 7.06
N PRO A 103 -6.05 -6.49 7.37
CA PRO A 103 -7.43 -6.26 6.98
C PRO A 103 -7.63 -6.18 5.46
N VAL A 104 -6.65 -5.70 4.68
CA VAL A 104 -6.72 -5.75 3.20
C VAL A 104 -6.85 -7.18 2.70
N GLU A 105 -6.01 -8.10 3.19
CA GLU A 105 -6.01 -9.50 2.79
C GLU A 105 -7.31 -10.22 3.19
N ILE A 106 -7.88 -9.89 4.36
CA ILE A 106 -9.19 -10.38 4.78
C ILE A 106 -10.28 -9.90 3.81
N VAL A 107 -10.25 -8.62 3.40
CA VAL A 107 -11.19 -8.09 2.40
C VAL A 107 -11.02 -8.80 1.07
N LEU A 108 -9.79 -9.03 0.60
CA LEU A 108 -9.52 -9.73 -0.65
C LEU A 108 -10.09 -11.16 -0.61
N LEU A 109 -9.90 -11.88 0.49
CA LEU A 109 -10.51 -13.21 0.68
C LEU A 109 -12.04 -13.15 0.55
N TRP A 110 -12.69 -12.19 1.21
CA TRP A 110 -14.15 -12.05 1.10
C TRP A 110 -14.60 -11.69 -0.31
N LEU A 111 -13.85 -10.85 -1.02
CA LEU A 111 -14.12 -10.53 -2.43
C LEU A 111 -13.98 -11.77 -3.33
N PHE A 112 -13.05 -12.66 -3.02
CA PHE A 112 -12.89 -13.94 -3.72
C PHE A 112 -14.08 -14.87 -3.46
N MET A 113 -14.52 -14.99 -2.19
CA MET A 113 -15.70 -15.78 -1.84
C MET A 113 -16.97 -15.29 -2.56
N HIS A 114 -17.06 -13.99 -2.83
CA HIS A 114 -18.15 -13.38 -3.59
C HIS A 114 -17.89 -13.28 -5.10
N LYS A 115 -16.89 -14.02 -5.62
CA LYS A 115 -16.62 -14.16 -7.07
C LYS A 115 -16.23 -12.86 -7.79
N THR A 116 -15.66 -11.89 -7.07
CA THR A 116 -15.30 -10.56 -7.63
C THR A 116 -13.80 -10.36 -7.85
N ILE A 117 -12.96 -11.23 -7.28
CA ILE A 117 -11.52 -11.32 -7.56
C ILE A 117 -11.11 -12.79 -7.60
N PRO A 118 -10.02 -13.19 -8.29
CA PRO A 118 -9.59 -14.59 -8.32
C PRO A 118 -8.84 -15.04 -7.06
N GLU A 119 -8.75 -16.35 -6.87
CA GLU A 119 -8.01 -16.98 -5.76
C GLU A 119 -6.55 -16.55 -5.71
N LEU A 120 -5.90 -16.39 -6.87
CA LEU A 120 -4.52 -15.92 -6.98
C LEU A 120 -4.28 -14.55 -6.32
N MET A 121 -5.34 -13.75 -6.14
CA MET A 121 -5.28 -12.45 -5.47
C MET A 121 -5.33 -12.54 -3.93
N THR A 122 -5.53 -13.74 -3.39
CA THR A 122 -5.68 -14.00 -1.96
C THR A 122 -4.47 -14.75 -1.40
N PHE A 123 -4.39 -14.81 -0.07
CA PHE A 123 -3.35 -15.55 0.63
C PHE A 123 -3.47 -17.08 0.52
N GLU A 124 -4.60 -17.60 0.04
CA GLU A 124 -4.73 -19.03 -0.32
C GLU A 124 -4.04 -19.33 -1.66
N GLY A 125 -3.92 -18.32 -2.53
CA GLY A 125 -3.28 -18.42 -3.83
C GLY A 125 -1.82 -17.95 -3.83
N ARG A 126 -1.56 -16.80 -4.49
CA ARG A 126 -0.21 -16.28 -4.72
C ARG A 126 0.12 -15.02 -3.91
N ASN A 127 -0.83 -14.53 -3.10
CA ASN A 127 -0.66 -13.29 -2.36
C ASN A 127 -0.17 -13.51 -0.92
N PHE A 128 1.14 -13.54 -0.72
CA PHE A 128 1.70 -13.74 0.62
C PHE A 128 1.83 -12.44 1.44
N ASP A 129 1.18 -11.34 1.05
CA ASP A 129 1.27 -10.07 1.77
C ASP A 129 0.71 -10.16 3.20
N ILE A 130 -0.16 -11.13 3.52
CA ILE A 130 -0.61 -11.38 4.90
C ILE A 130 0.56 -11.69 5.83
N ILE A 131 1.57 -12.43 5.34
CA ILE A 131 2.78 -12.78 6.11
C ILE A 131 3.60 -11.51 6.38
N SER A 132 3.69 -10.62 5.39
CA SER A 132 4.38 -9.33 5.57
C SER A 132 3.67 -8.45 6.60
N GLY A 133 2.33 -8.44 6.63
CA GLY A 133 1.56 -7.71 7.63
C GLY A 133 1.70 -8.30 9.05
N LEU A 134 1.63 -9.62 9.18
CA LEU A 134 1.77 -10.31 10.46
C LEU A 134 3.20 -10.24 11.01
N SER A 135 4.22 -10.26 10.15
CA SER A 135 5.62 -10.15 10.57
C SER A 135 6.04 -8.74 10.95
N ALA A 136 5.33 -7.70 10.52
CA ALA A 136 5.69 -6.30 10.75
C ALA A 136 5.92 -5.92 12.24
N PRO A 137 5.07 -6.31 13.22
CA PRO A 137 5.33 -6.02 14.64
C PRO A 137 6.56 -6.74 15.20
N PHE A 138 6.83 -7.96 14.73
CA PHE A 138 8.03 -8.71 15.13
C PHE A 138 9.28 -8.05 14.55
N VAL A 139 9.25 -7.69 13.27
CA VAL A 139 10.35 -6.95 12.61
C VAL A 139 10.57 -5.59 13.26
N TYR A 140 9.51 -4.90 13.68
CA TYR A 140 9.64 -3.68 14.47
C TYR A 140 10.39 -3.96 15.79
N ARG A 141 9.96 -4.96 16.54
CA ARG A 141 10.54 -5.30 17.86
C ARG A 141 12.00 -5.71 17.77
N PHE A 142 12.37 -6.57 16.81
CA PHE A 142 13.73 -7.09 16.64
C PHE A 142 14.62 -6.17 15.79
N GLY A 143 14.03 -5.43 14.85
CA GLY A 143 14.71 -4.47 13.99
C GLY A 143 15.14 -3.21 14.72
N PHE A 144 14.36 -2.78 15.73
CA PHE A 144 14.60 -1.57 16.53
C PHE A 144 14.78 -1.87 18.01
N ALA A 145 15.37 -3.01 18.36
CA ALA A 145 15.56 -3.41 19.75
C ALA A 145 16.50 -2.43 20.51
N GLY A 146 15.94 -1.66 21.43
CA GLY A 146 16.67 -0.66 22.22
C GLY A 146 17.13 0.53 21.38
N ASN A 147 18.41 0.91 21.52
CA ASN A 147 19.03 2.00 20.75
C ASN A 147 19.73 1.52 19.46
N ARG A 148 19.64 0.23 19.13
CA ARG A 148 20.32 -0.35 17.97
C ARG A 148 19.33 -0.59 16.83
N VAL A 149 19.77 -0.33 15.61
CA VAL A 149 19.02 -0.62 14.38
C VAL A 149 19.67 -1.84 13.72
N ASN A 150 18.92 -2.95 13.64
CA ASN A 150 19.37 -4.15 12.93
C ASN A 150 19.16 -3.95 11.42
N LYS A 151 20.09 -3.25 10.79
CA LYS A 151 20.08 -2.95 9.35
C LYS A 151 19.88 -4.17 8.45
N PRO A 152 20.60 -5.31 8.60
CA PRO A 152 20.44 -6.44 7.68
C PRO A 152 19.05 -7.07 7.77
N LEU A 153 18.50 -7.22 8.98
CA LEU A 153 17.12 -7.73 9.16
C LEU A 153 16.11 -6.84 8.43
N LEU A 154 16.17 -5.52 8.65
CA LEU A 154 15.25 -4.57 8.04
C LEU A 154 15.40 -4.53 6.52
N LEU A 155 16.62 -4.57 5.99
CA LEU A 155 16.86 -4.57 4.54
C LEU A 155 16.32 -5.84 3.88
N ILE A 156 16.65 -7.02 4.42
CA ILE A 156 16.17 -8.30 3.88
C ILE A 156 14.65 -8.34 3.91
N TRP A 157 14.04 -7.98 5.03
CA TRP A 157 12.58 -7.99 5.17
C TRP A 157 11.91 -7.03 4.18
N ASN A 158 12.39 -5.79 4.04
CA ASN A 158 11.82 -4.83 3.10
C ASN A 158 12.00 -5.29 1.64
N LEU A 159 13.13 -5.89 1.27
CA LEU A 159 13.35 -6.42 -0.08
C LEU A 159 12.42 -7.59 -0.38
N VAL A 160 12.28 -8.55 0.55
CA VAL A 160 11.35 -9.68 0.40
C VAL A 160 9.92 -9.17 0.26
N CYS A 161 9.47 -8.27 1.14
CA CYS A 161 8.11 -7.73 1.07
C CYS A 161 7.86 -6.87 -0.17
N LEU A 162 8.89 -6.18 -0.68
CA LEU A 162 8.79 -5.44 -1.94
C LEU A 162 8.61 -6.39 -3.14
N VAL A 163 9.32 -7.53 -3.15
CA VAL A 163 9.13 -8.57 -4.18
C VAL A 163 7.72 -9.15 -4.12
N LEU A 164 7.20 -9.41 -2.92
CA LEU A 164 5.82 -9.90 -2.74
C LEU A 164 4.79 -8.91 -3.30
N VAL A 165 4.87 -7.63 -2.90
CA VAL A 165 3.89 -6.64 -3.37
C VAL A 165 3.99 -6.40 -4.89
N VAL A 166 5.20 -6.43 -5.47
CA VAL A 166 5.36 -6.33 -6.93
C VAL A 166 4.78 -7.55 -7.63
N ASN A 167 4.98 -8.75 -7.07
CA ASN A 167 4.41 -9.98 -7.62
C ASN A 167 2.88 -9.90 -7.66
N ILE A 168 2.23 -9.48 -6.58
CA ILE A 168 0.78 -9.39 -6.55
C ILE A 168 0.25 -8.27 -7.45
N VAL A 169 0.94 -7.14 -7.59
CA VAL A 169 0.56 -6.06 -8.52
C VAL A 169 0.58 -6.55 -9.97
N VAL A 170 1.60 -7.31 -10.36
CA VAL A 170 1.67 -7.89 -11.71
C VAL A 170 0.52 -8.89 -11.92
N ASN A 171 0.28 -9.79 -10.97
CA ASN A 171 -0.83 -10.73 -11.03
C ASN A 171 -2.20 -10.01 -11.06
N ALA A 172 -2.36 -8.90 -10.34
CA ALA A 172 -3.57 -8.08 -10.35
C ALA A 172 -3.83 -7.47 -11.73
N LEU A 173 -2.79 -6.93 -12.37
CA LEU A 173 -2.89 -6.37 -13.71
C LEU A 173 -3.23 -7.45 -14.75
N LEU A 174 -2.57 -8.61 -14.67
CA LEU A 174 -2.78 -9.73 -15.59
C LEU A 174 -4.07 -10.51 -15.33
N SER A 175 -4.77 -10.26 -14.22
CA SER A 175 -6.08 -10.87 -13.92
C SER A 175 -7.24 -9.88 -14.04
N ALA A 176 -6.96 -8.59 -14.24
CA ALA A 176 -7.99 -7.57 -14.47
C ALA A 176 -8.63 -7.78 -15.86
N PRO A 177 -9.95 -7.53 -16.01
CA PRO A 177 -10.70 -7.72 -17.25
C PRO A 177 -10.36 -6.64 -18.29
N THR A 178 -9.12 -6.64 -18.75
CA THR A 178 -8.55 -5.69 -19.71
C THR A 178 -7.95 -6.46 -20.88
N PRO A 179 -7.55 -5.81 -21.98
CA PRO A 179 -6.91 -6.48 -23.12
C PRO A 179 -5.57 -7.14 -22.75
N PHE A 180 -5.02 -6.83 -21.57
CA PHE A 180 -3.79 -7.43 -21.03
C PHE A 180 -4.03 -8.64 -20.12
N GLN A 181 -5.29 -9.09 -19.97
CA GLN A 181 -5.60 -10.25 -19.13
C GLN A 181 -4.91 -11.51 -19.66
N GLN A 182 -4.19 -12.21 -18.77
CA GLN A 182 -3.53 -13.48 -19.02
C GLN A 182 -3.93 -14.58 -18.03
N PHE A 183 -4.51 -14.21 -16.89
CA PHE A 183 -4.92 -15.14 -15.84
C PHE A 183 -6.39 -14.96 -15.45
N ALA A 184 -6.92 -15.95 -14.74
CA ALA A 184 -8.23 -15.87 -14.07
C ALA A 184 -9.41 -15.51 -14.98
N PHE A 185 -9.47 -16.09 -16.19
CA PHE A 185 -10.57 -15.84 -17.14
C PHE A 185 -11.95 -16.23 -16.59
N GLU A 186 -12.03 -17.26 -15.74
CA GLU A 186 -13.29 -17.70 -15.12
C GLU A 186 -13.77 -16.77 -14.00
N GLN A 187 -12.83 -16.11 -13.29
CA GLN A 187 -13.12 -15.25 -12.15
C GLN A 187 -12.18 -14.03 -12.16
N PRO A 188 -12.37 -13.08 -13.09
CA PRO A 188 -11.46 -11.95 -13.26
C PRO A 188 -11.46 -11.00 -12.06
N ASN A 189 -10.41 -10.19 -11.95
CA ASN A 189 -10.27 -9.18 -10.93
C ASN A 189 -11.11 -7.94 -11.27
N ILE A 190 -12.42 -8.04 -11.06
CA ILE A 190 -13.38 -6.96 -11.37
C ILE A 190 -13.47 -5.93 -10.25
N ALA A 191 -13.28 -6.34 -8.99
CA ALA A 191 -13.55 -5.49 -7.82
C ALA A 191 -12.72 -4.19 -7.83
N ILE A 192 -11.45 -4.28 -8.25
CA ILE A 192 -10.50 -3.14 -8.29
C ILE A 192 -10.93 -1.99 -9.22
N GLY A 193 -11.93 -2.21 -10.10
CA GLY A 193 -12.51 -1.15 -10.93
C GLY A 193 -13.62 -0.36 -10.23
N TYR A 194 -14.11 -0.81 -9.08
CA TYR A 194 -15.25 -0.22 -8.37
C TYR A 194 -14.82 0.44 -7.06
N PHE A 195 -15.51 1.52 -6.68
CA PHE A 195 -15.39 2.09 -5.34
C PHE A 195 -15.96 1.12 -4.28
N PRO A 196 -15.30 0.93 -3.12
CA PRO A 196 -14.06 1.59 -2.67
C PRO A 196 -12.76 0.88 -3.07
N PHE A 197 -12.83 -0.29 -3.68
CA PHE A 197 -11.67 -1.15 -3.93
C PHE A 197 -10.68 -0.61 -4.97
N ASN A 198 -11.09 0.34 -5.82
CA ASN A 198 -10.18 1.09 -6.69
C ASN A 198 -9.13 1.92 -5.92
N LEU A 199 -9.37 2.20 -4.64
CA LEU A 199 -8.38 2.81 -3.74
C LEU A 199 -7.23 1.84 -3.38
N LEU A 200 -7.37 0.54 -3.63
CA LEU A 200 -6.28 -0.42 -3.44
C LEU A 200 -5.10 -0.12 -4.38
N PRO A 201 -5.25 -0.19 -5.72
CA PRO A 201 -4.16 0.13 -6.64
C PRO A 201 -3.80 1.62 -6.69
N SER A 202 -4.77 2.53 -6.43
CA SER A 202 -4.51 3.97 -6.55
C SER A 202 -3.95 4.64 -5.30
N CYS A 203 -4.09 4.02 -4.12
CA CYS A 203 -3.69 4.62 -2.85
C CYS A 203 -2.89 3.66 -1.97
N LEU A 204 -3.47 2.54 -1.54
CA LEU A 204 -2.86 1.66 -0.53
C LEU A 204 -1.57 1.01 -1.03
N VAL A 205 -1.60 0.38 -2.20
CA VAL A 205 -0.43 -0.29 -2.79
C VAL A 205 0.73 0.70 -3.00
N PRO A 206 0.53 1.89 -3.59
CA PRO A 206 1.56 2.92 -3.66
C PRO A 206 2.17 3.33 -2.32
N LEU A 207 1.35 3.54 -1.28
CA LEU A 207 1.86 3.89 0.05
C LEU A 207 2.73 2.77 0.63
N VAL A 208 2.32 1.52 0.44
CA VAL A 208 3.08 0.33 0.85
C VAL A 208 4.42 0.23 0.11
N ILE A 209 4.43 0.45 -1.21
CA ILE A 209 5.67 0.47 -2.01
C ILE A 209 6.57 1.61 -1.53
N LEU A 210 6.02 2.81 -1.33
CA LEU A 210 6.77 3.96 -0.84
C LEU A 210 7.41 3.68 0.52
N ALA A 211 6.68 3.07 1.46
CA ALA A 211 7.20 2.70 2.78
C ALA A 211 8.44 1.78 2.68
N HIS A 212 8.40 0.78 1.80
CA HIS A 212 9.55 -0.10 1.55
C HIS A 212 10.73 0.65 0.91
N LEU A 213 10.48 1.41 -0.14
CA LEU A 213 11.53 2.14 -0.86
C LEU A 213 12.23 3.17 0.03
N VAL A 214 11.48 3.91 0.84
CA VAL A 214 12.03 4.89 1.78
C VAL A 214 12.86 4.20 2.84
N THR A 215 12.36 3.11 3.43
CA THR A 215 13.10 2.36 4.45
C THR A 215 14.40 1.80 3.90
N ILE A 216 14.38 1.19 2.70
CA ILE A 216 15.59 0.67 2.03
C ILE A 216 16.59 1.80 1.78
N ARG A 217 16.12 2.92 1.21
CA ARG A 217 16.96 4.09 0.92
C ARG A 217 17.66 4.60 2.18
N GLN A 218 16.92 4.83 3.26
CA GLN A 218 17.49 5.36 4.50
C GLN A 218 18.50 4.38 5.13
N LEU A 219 18.24 3.07 5.05
CA LEU A 219 19.14 2.05 5.59
C LEU A 219 20.46 1.93 4.81
N LEU A 220 20.41 2.13 3.48
CA LEU A 220 21.56 2.16 2.59
C LEU A 220 22.32 3.49 2.62
N SER A 221 21.71 4.57 3.12
CA SER A 221 22.42 5.84 3.33
C SER A 221 23.53 5.68 4.37
N LYS A 222 24.63 6.41 4.16
CA LYS A 222 25.77 6.47 5.10
C LYS A 222 25.43 7.28 6.34
N GLU A 223 24.41 8.12 6.27
CA GLU A 223 23.95 8.89 7.42
C GLU A 223 23.26 7.97 8.44
N PRO A 224 23.50 8.16 9.75
CA PRO A 224 22.80 7.40 10.77
C PRO A 224 21.30 7.63 10.61
N VAL A 225 20.54 6.53 10.55
CA VAL A 225 19.07 6.57 10.55
C VAL A 225 18.62 7.51 11.66
N SER A 226 17.83 8.52 11.31
CA SER A 226 17.37 9.55 12.23
C SER A 226 16.59 8.93 13.39
N THR A 227 17.25 8.71 14.53
CA THR A 227 16.62 8.27 15.79
C THR A 227 15.95 9.45 16.53
N LYS A 228 15.53 10.51 15.81
CA LYS A 228 15.04 11.78 16.39
C LYS A 228 13.65 11.71 17.07
N GLN A 229 13.26 10.57 17.63
CA GLN A 229 12.02 10.44 18.42
C GLN A 229 12.25 10.01 19.88
N GLN A 230 13.49 9.97 20.36
CA GLN A 230 13.78 9.77 21.79
C GLN A 230 13.49 11.00 22.67
N ALA A 231 13.14 12.16 22.09
CA ALA A 231 12.86 13.37 22.87
C ALA A 231 11.42 13.48 23.41
N TYR A 232 10.46 12.65 22.97
CA TYR A 232 9.04 12.82 23.35
C TYR A 232 8.52 11.80 24.40
N SER A 233 9.34 10.85 24.85
CA SER A 233 8.95 9.86 25.87
C SER A 233 9.53 10.12 27.26
N HIS A 234 10.28 11.21 27.45
CA HIS A 234 10.84 11.59 28.75
C HIS A 234 10.19 12.84 29.37
N GLU A 235 9.19 13.44 28.71
CA GLU A 235 8.45 14.62 29.22
C GLU A 235 6.94 14.33 29.44
N ARG A 236 6.56 13.09 29.74
CA ARG A 236 5.21 12.77 30.24
C ARG A 236 5.27 11.96 31.51
#